data_AF-A0A257JXY3-F1
#
_entry.id   AF-A0A257JXY3-F1
#
_cell.length_a   1.000
_cell.length_b   1.000
_cell.length_c   1.000
_cell.angle_alpha   90.00
_cell.angle_beta   90.00
_cell.angle_gamma   90.00
#
_symmetry.space_group_name_H-M   'P 1'
#
loop_
_entity.id
_entity.type
_entity.pdbx_description
1 polymer ?
#
loop_
_entity_poly.entity_id
_entity_poly.type
_entity_poly.pdbx_seq_one_letter_code
_entity_poly.pdbx_strand_id
1 'polypeptide(L)'
;MLSSGDYDGAIDNAANALRTNKNKKGKQPYIYMLEEAYAKAQERDLRQIDLLIKDANPRNLEQVFTTYHKLNDRQEKIRPLLPLRMMKDNREAKFLFQDYSEQIVNSKNALSKYLYDNTKALLATKEKSNFRRAYDDLLYLEQINPGYKDVQKLTKEALFKGTDFVSVSLRNETNMVIPAQLEADLLDFSTYGLNEKWVAYHSNKQKGIDYDYGIVLNFRQINISPEQVKEKEFEKEKLVKVGLKKLLDSRGHAVKDSLGKDVMVDDMRT
;
A
#
# COMPACT_ATOMS: atom_id res chain seq x y z
N MET A 1 -27.58 -15.15 22.47
CA MET A 1 -26.42 -15.76 21.76
C MET A 1 -26.82 -17.09 21.14
N LEU A 2 -27.12 -18.14 21.93
CA LEU A 2 -27.63 -19.41 21.36
C LEU A 2 -29.04 -19.31 20.75
N SER A 3 -29.94 -18.52 21.38
CA SER A 3 -31.30 -18.25 20.89
C SER A 3 -31.37 -17.25 19.74
N SER A 4 -30.27 -16.54 19.46
CA SER A 4 -30.17 -15.51 18.42
C SER A 4 -29.51 -16.01 17.13
N GLY A 5 -29.18 -17.30 17.04
CA GLY A 5 -28.55 -17.91 15.86
C GLY A 5 -27.05 -17.60 15.67
N ASP A 6 -26.45 -16.84 16.59
CA ASP A 6 -25.02 -16.52 16.58
C ASP A 6 -24.22 -17.60 17.33
N TYR A 7 -24.06 -18.73 16.65
CA TYR A 7 -23.28 -19.86 17.19
C TYR A 7 -21.78 -19.58 17.20
N ASP A 8 -21.27 -18.84 16.22
CA ASP A 8 -19.84 -18.50 16.14
C ASP A 8 -19.41 -17.61 17.29
N GLY A 9 -20.18 -16.55 17.61
CA GLY A 9 -19.93 -15.71 18.77
C GLY A 9 -20.05 -16.47 20.10
N ALA A 10 -20.97 -17.44 20.19
CA ALA A 10 -21.09 -18.30 21.37
C ALA A 10 -19.87 -19.23 21.55
N ILE A 11 -19.39 -19.83 20.46
CA ILE A 11 -18.17 -20.65 20.44
C ILE A 11 -16.96 -19.82 20.85
N ASP A 12 -16.79 -18.63 20.26
CA ASP A 12 -15.64 -17.77 20.56
C ASP A 12 -15.64 -17.29 22.02
N ASN A 13 -16.79 -16.89 22.54
CA ASN A 13 -16.93 -16.50 23.94
C ASN A 13 -16.59 -17.68 24.86
N ALA A 14 -17.20 -18.84 24.63
CA ALA A 14 -16.96 -20.02 25.45
C ALA A 14 -15.51 -20.52 25.36
N ALA A 15 -14.93 -20.56 24.16
CA ALA A 15 -13.53 -20.95 23.96
C ALA A 15 -12.58 -20.00 24.70
N ASN A 16 -12.78 -18.69 24.58
CA ASN A 16 -11.97 -17.70 25.29
C ASN A 16 -12.12 -17.81 26.80
N ALA A 17 -13.35 -17.99 27.30
CA ALA A 17 -13.59 -18.20 28.72
C ALA A 17 -12.90 -19.47 29.22
N LEU A 18 -12.83 -20.54 28.41
CA LEU A 18 -12.25 -21.82 28.81
C LEU A 18 -10.72 -21.90 28.67
N ARG A 19 -10.05 -20.95 28.01
CA ARG A 19 -8.58 -20.92 27.87
C ARG A 19 -7.84 -20.95 29.21
N THR A 20 -8.37 -20.29 30.24
CA THR A 20 -7.75 -20.26 31.56
C THR A 20 -8.54 -21.13 32.54
N ASN A 21 -7.90 -22.00 33.32
CA ASN A 21 -8.58 -22.73 34.40
C ASN A 21 -9.89 -23.43 33.99
N LYS A 22 -9.89 -24.17 32.88
CA LYS A 22 -11.06 -24.82 32.25
C LYS A 22 -11.92 -25.69 33.18
N ASN A 23 -11.35 -26.18 34.29
CA ASN A 23 -12.01 -27.05 35.25
C ASN A 23 -12.73 -26.30 36.40
N LYS A 24 -12.75 -24.96 36.43
CA LYS A 24 -13.43 -24.21 37.50
C LYS A 24 -14.95 -24.37 37.44
N LYS A 25 -15.62 -24.47 38.61
CA LYS A 25 -17.09 -24.58 38.73
C LYS A 25 -17.82 -23.43 38.03
N GLY A 26 -17.32 -22.20 38.13
CA GLY A 26 -17.87 -21.02 37.44
C GLY A 26 -17.75 -21.06 35.92
N LYS A 27 -16.91 -21.95 35.35
CA LYS A 27 -16.73 -22.10 33.90
C LYS A 27 -17.59 -23.20 33.28
N GLN A 28 -18.30 -23.96 34.10
CA GLN A 28 -19.17 -25.04 33.64
C GLN A 28 -20.22 -24.57 32.62
N PRO A 29 -20.92 -23.42 32.76
CA PRO A 29 -21.89 -22.96 31.76
C PRO A 29 -21.30 -22.79 30.35
N TYR A 30 -20.03 -22.36 30.25
CA TYR A 30 -19.36 -22.22 28.96
C TYR A 30 -19.08 -23.56 28.29
N ILE A 31 -18.90 -24.65 29.05
CA ILE A 31 -18.72 -25.99 28.49
C ILE A 31 -20.03 -26.47 27.82
N TYR A 32 -21.18 -26.30 28.48
CA TYR A 32 -22.49 -26.63 27.88
C TYR A 32 -22.77 -25.76 26.66
N MET A 33 -22.50 -24.46 26.76
CA MET A 33 -22.66 -23.52 25.64
C MET A 33 -21.79 -23.92 24.44
N LEU A 34 -20.53 -24.31 24.68
CA LEU A 34 -19.60 -24.69 23.63
C LEU A 34 -20.05 -25.98 22.92
N GLU A 35 -20.46 -27.01 23.68
CA GLU A 35 -20.96 -28.27 23.14
C GLU A 35 -22.22 -28.05 22.27
N GLU A 36 -23.19 -27.29 22.79
CA GLU A 36 -24.44 -27.01 22.09
C GLU A 36 -24.23 -26.10 20.86
N ALA A 37 -23.44 -25.03 21.00
CA ALA A 37 -23.16 -24.11 19.90
C ALA A 37 -22.42 -24.80 18.76
N TYR A 38 -21.43 -25.65 19.08
CA TYR A 38 -20.68 -26.39 18.08
C TYR A 38 -21.58 -27.33 17.28
N ALA A 39 -22.40 -28.14 17.96
CA ALA A 39 -23.30 -29.08 17.30
C ALA A 39 -24.28 -28.37 16.36
N LYS A 40 -24.91 -27.27 16.83
CA LYS A 40 -25.86 -26.48 16.03
C LYS A 40 -25.19 -25.76 14.86
N ALA A 41 -24.00 -25.19 15.07
CA ALA A 41 -23.23 -24.53 14.00
C ALA A 41 -22.86 -25.52 12.90
N GLN A 42 -22.35 -26.70 13.29
CA GLN A 42 -21.98 -27.76 12.35
C GLN A 42 -23.18 -28.23 11.53
N GLU A 43 -24.31 -28.53 12.17
CA GLU A 43 -25.53 -28.96 11.48
C GLU A 43 -26.08 -27.90 10.52
N ARG A 44 -26.08 -26.62 10.94
CA ARG A 44 -26.52 -25.50 10.08
C ARG A 44 -25.65 -25.40 8.84
N ASP A 45 -24.34 -25.36 9.03
CA ASP A 45 -23.38 -25.11 7.95
C ASP A 45 -23.32 -26.28 6.96
N LEU A 46 -23.40 -27.53 7.43
CA LEU A 46 -23.48 -28.70 6.55
C LEU A 46 -24.77 -28.70 5.72
N ARG A 47 -25.93 -28.39 6.32
CA ARG A 47 -27.19 -28.24 5.56
C ARG A 47 -27.12 -27.12 4.53
N GLN A 48 -26.47 -26.02 4.86
CA GLN A 48 -26.29 -24.90 3.94
C GLN A 48 -25.40 -25.31 2.76
N ILE A 49 -24.28 -25.98 3.01
CA ILE A 49 -23.42 -26.52 1.97
C ILE A 49 -24.20 -27.47 1.04
N ASP A 50 -24.98 -28.39 1.60
CA ASP A 50 -25.79 -29.32 0.81
C ASP A 50 -26.76 -28.60 -0.13
N LEU A 51 -27.39 -27.52 0.35
CA LEU A 51 -28.28 -26.70 -0.46
C LEU A 51 -27.53 -25.96 -1.58
N LEU A 52 -26.39 -25.35 -1.25
CA LEU A 52 -25.57 -24.58 -2.19
C LEU A 52 -24.97 -25.46 -3.30
N ILE A 53 -24.56 -26.68 -2.96
CA ILE A 53 -24.03 -27.65 -3.92
C ILE A 53 -25.15 -28.13 -4.87
N LYS A 54 -26.36 -28.37 -4.35
CA LYS A 54 -27.51 -28.81 -5.16
C LYS A 54 -28.01 -27.74 -6.13
N ASP A 55 -27.90 -26.46 -5.77
CA ASP A 55 -28.24 -25.34 -6.64
C ASP A 55 -27.31 -25.24 -7.86
N ALA A 56 -26.12 -25.86 -7.81
CA ALA A 56 -25.14 -25.93 -8.90
C ALA A 56 -24.74 -24.57 -9.52
N ASN A 57 -24.95 -23.48 -8.78
CA ASN A 57 -24.63 -22.13 -9.21
C ASN A 57 -23.18 -21.77 -8.89
N PRO A 58 -22.34 -21.37 -9.87
CA PRO A 58 -20.96 -20.97 -9.63
C PRO A 58 -20.79 -19.83 -8.61
N ARG A 59 -21.80 -18.97 -8.44
CA ARG A 59 -21.80 -17.91 -7.42
C ARG A 59 -21.74 -18.45 -5.99
N ASN A 60 -22.12 -19.71 -5.78
CA ASN A 60 -22.12 -20.35 -4.47
C ASN A 60 -20.74 -20.93 -4.10
N LEU A 61 -19.81 -21.06 -5.05
CA LEU A 61 -18.52 -21.73 -4.83
C LEU A 61 -17.70 -21.08 -3.71
N GLU A 62 -17.69 -19.75 -3.65
CA GLU A 62 -17.02 -19.00 -2.58
C GLU A 62 -17.64 -19.31 -1.22
N GLN A 63 -18.98 -19.32 -1.16
CA GLN A 63 -19.69 -19.60 0.08
C GLN A 63 -19.44 -21.03 0.55
N VAL A 64 -19.43 -22.00 -0.36
CA VAL A 64 -19.10 -23.40 -0.04
C VAL A 64 -17.67 -23.52 0.51
N PHE A 65 -16.68 -22.95 -0.19
CA PHE A 65 -15.28 -22.96 0.23
C PHE A 65 -15.08 -22.32 1.62
N THR A 66 -15.62 -21.12 1.82
CA THR A 66 -15.50 -20.40 3.10
C THR A 66 -16.23 -21.10 4.24
N THR A 67 -17.34 -21.79 3.96
CA THR A 67 -18.09 -22.54 4.99
C THR A 67 -17.34 -23.79 5.44
N TYR A 68 -16.70 -24.52 4.52
CA TYR A 68 -15.81 -25.64 4.89
C TYR A 68 -14.62 -25.17 5.73
N HIS A 69 -14.00 -24.03 5.40
CA HIS A 69 -12.96 -23.44 6.23
C HIS A 69 -13.47 -23.10 7.63
N LYS A 70 -14.64 -22.46 7.75
CA LYS A 70 -15.26 -22.16 9.05
C LYS A 70 -15.53 -23.40 9.89
N LEU A 71 -16.03 -24.47 9.26
CA LEU A 71 -16.22 -25.76 9.93
C LEU A 71 -14.91 -26.27 10.52
N ASN A 72 -13.83 -26.29 9.75
CA ASN A 72 -12.52 -26.71 10.22
C ASN A 72 -11.96 -25.80 11.32
N ASP A 73 -12.04 -24.49 11.15
CA ASP A 73 -11.53 -23.49 12.10
C ASP A 73 -12.19 -23.63 13.49
N ARG A 74 -13.50 -23.95 13.53
CA ARG A 74 -14.17 -24.25 14.81
C ARG A 74 -13.57 -25.47 15.50
N GLN A 75 -13.23 -26.52 14.76
CA GLN A 75 -12.58 -27.70 15.35
C GLN A 75 -11.22 -27.32 15.93
N GLU A 76 -10.41 -26.57 15.19
CA GLU A 76 -9.09 -26.11 15.64
C GLU A 76 -9.16 -25.17 16.86
N LYS A 77 -10.23 -24.39 17.00
CA LYS A 77 -10.48 -23.59 18.21
C LYS A 77 -10.77 -24.46 19.43
N ILE A 78 -11.46 -25.60 19.25
CA ILE A 78 -11.92 -26.45 20.35
C ILE A 78 -10.87 -27.51 20.74
N ARG A 79 -10.14 -28.08 19.77
CA ARG A 79 -9.14 -29.14 19.98
C ARG A 79 -8.18 -28.87 21.16
N PRO A 80 -7.59 -27.67 21.32
CA PRO A 80 -6.66 -27.38 22.42
C PRO A 80 -7.32 -27.33 23.81
N LEU A 81 -8.65 -27.15 23.86
CA LEU A 81 -9.39 -27.04 25.12
C LEU A 81 -9.74 -28.42 25.69
N LEU A 82 -9.69 -29.47 24.89
CA LEU A 82 -10.03 -30.82 25.31
C LEU A 82 -8.97 -31.42 26.26
N PRO A 83 -9.35 -32.40 27.11
CA PRO A 83 -10.72 -32.76 27.44
C PRO A 83 -11.43 -31.69 28.29
N LEU A 84 -12.77 -31.64 28.21
CA LEU A 84 -13.62 -30.74 28.99
C LEU A 84 -14.63 -31.54 29.81
N ARG A 85 -14.51 -31.48 31.14
CA ARG A 85 -15.37 -32.25 32.06
C ARG A 85 -16.59 -31.44 32.51
N MET A 86 -17.76 -32.05 32.38
CA MET A 86 -19.05 -31.55 32.84
C MET A 86 -19.36 -32.14 34.22
N MET A 87 -19.41 -31.29 35.23
CA MET A 87 -19.53 -31.71 36.63
C MET A 87 -20.92 -32.24 36.99
N LYS A 88 -22.00 -31.65 36.44
CA LYS A 88 -23.38 -32.07 36.77
C LYS A 88 -23.69 -33.48 36.24
N ASP A 89 -23.26 -33.74 35.01
CA ASP A 89 -23.56 -34.98 34.30
C ASP A 89 -22.46 -36.04 34.50
N ASN A 90 -21.39 -35.70 35.25
CA ASN A 90 -20.20 -36.52 35.46
C ASN A 90 -19.64 -37.17 34.18
N ARG A 91 -19.62 -36.41 33.08
CA ARG A 91 -19.16 -36.85 31.75
C ARG A 91 -18.22 -35.83 31.11
N GLU A 92 -17.60 -36.21 30.01
CA GLU A 92 -16.88 -35.26 29.15
C GLU A 92 -17.82 -34.68 28.08
N ALA A 93 -17.58 -33.43 27.71
CA ALA A 93 -18.23 -32.79 26.58
C ALA A 93 -17.80 -33.48 25.29
N LYS A 94 -18.76 -33.77 24.40
CA LYS A 94 -18.53 -34.51 23.17
C LYS A 94 -18.59 -33.59 21.96
N PHE A 95 -17.54 -33.63 21.15
CA PHE A 95 -17.45 -32.89 19.90
C PHE A 95 -17.23 -33.87 18.76
N LEU A 96 -18.15 -33.89 17.79
CA LEU A 96 -18.05 -34.74 16.60
C LEU A 96 -17.17 -34.04 15.57
N PHE A 97 -15.87 -34.31 15.62
CA PHE A 97 -14.93 -33.82 14.61
C PHE A 97 -15.00 -34.65 13.34
N GLN A 98 -14.92 -33.98 12.20
CA GLN A 98 -14.84 -34.59 10.88
C GLN A 98 -13.63 -34.00 10.14
N ASP A 99 -13.07 -34.77 9.22
CA ASP A 99 -12.03 -34.27 8.33
C ASP A 99 -12.67 -33.62 7.10
N TYR A 100 -12.45 -32.30 6.94
CA TYR A 100 -12.93 -31.52 5.79
C TYR A 100 -11.82 -31.20 4.78
N SER A 101 -10.63 -31.79 4.93
CA SER A 101 -9.45 -31.42 4.14
C SER A 101 -9.69 -31.60 2.64
N GLU A 102 -10.30 -32.71 2.25
CA GLU A 102 -10.62 -32.98 0.85
C GLU A 102 -11.64 -31.99 0.28
N GLN A 103 -12.70 -31.69 1.05
CA GLN A 103 -13.75 -30.76 0.66
C GLN A 103 -13.20 -29.34 0.52
N ILE A 104 -12.29 -28.93 1.41
CA ILE A 104 -11.58 -27.65 1.32
C ILE A 104 -10.73 -27.59 0.05
N VAL A 105 -9.94 -28.63 -0.23
CA VAL A 105 -9.09 -28.68 -1.43
C VAL A 105 -9.93 -28.65 -2.71
N ASN A 106 -10.99 -29.46 -2.78
CA ASN A 106 -11.85 -29.56 -3.94
C ASN A 106 -12.63 -28.28 -4.20
N SER A 107 -13.24 -27.69 -3.17
CA SER A 107 -13.97 -26.42 -3.29
C SER A 107 -13.04 -25.25 -3.65
N LYS A 108 -11.82 -25.21 -3.09
CA LYS A 108 -10.77 -24.25 -3.49
C LYS A 108 -10.43 -24.38 -4.96
N ASN A 109 -10.16 -25.60 -5.44
CA ASN A 109 -9.80 -25.83 -6.84
C ASN A 109 -10.94 -25.44 -7.80
N ALA A 110 -12.19 -25.76 -7.44
CA ALA A 110 -13.36 -25.38 -8.22
C ALA A 110 -13.54 -23.85 -8.29
N LEU A 111 -13.43 -23.17 -7.13
CA LEU A 111 -13.49 -21.72 -7.05
C LEU A 111 -12.35 -21.05 -7.82
N SER A 112 -11.11 -21.53 -7.65
CA SER A 112 -9.95 -21.01 -8.38
C SER A 112 -10.11 -21.12 -9.89
N LYS A 113 -10.61 -22.26 -10.36
CA LYS A 113 -10.90 -22.46 -11.79
C LYS A 113 -11.98 -21.49 -12.27
N TYR A 114 -13.08 -21.36 -11.54
CA TYR A 114 -14.17 -20.47 -11.90
C TYR A 114 -13.72 -19.01 -11.97
N LEU A 115 -13.03 -18.50 -10.94
CA LEU A 115 -12.50 -17.12 -10.91
C LEU A 115 -11.56 -16.87 -12.09
N TYR A 116 -10.65 -17.81 -12.37
CA TYR A 116 -9.73 -17.69 -13.49
C TYR A 116 -10.45 -17.67 -14.85
N ASP A 117 -11.43 -18.54 -15.06
CA ASP A 117 -12.15 -18.59 -16.33
C ASP A 117 -13.06 -17.35 -16.49
N ASN A 118 -13.69 -16.88 -15.40
CA ASN A 118 -14.52 -15.67 -15.38
C ASN A 118 -13.69 -14.41 -15.67
N THR A 119 -12.51 -14.26 -15.04
CA THR A 119 -11.64 -13.10 -15.25
C THR A 119 -11.15 -13.02 -16.69
N LYS A 120 -10.84 -14.15 -17.34
CA LYS A 120 -10.54 -14.18 -18.78
C LYS A 120 -11.71 -13.70 -19.64
N ALA A 121 -12.93 -14.13 -19.32
CA ALA A 121 -14.12 -13.68 -20.03
C ALA A 121 -14.32 -12.16 -19.87
N LEU A 122 -14.14 -11.63 -18.65
CA LEU A 122 -14.21 -10.20 -18.36
C LEU A 122 -13.13 -9.40 -19.13
N LEU A 123 -11.89 -9.90 -19.18
CA LEU A 123 -10.76 -9.27 -19.89
C LEU A 123 -10.89 -9.29 -21.42
N ALA A 124 -11.72 -10.17 -21.96
CA ALA A 124 -12.05 -10.22 -23.39
C ALA A 124 -13.12 -9.18 -23.80
N THR A 125 -13.80 -8.55 -22.84
CA THR A 125 -14.74 -7.46 -23.12
C THR A 125 -14.02 -6.14 -23.40
N LYS A 126 -14.76 -5.05 -23.65
CA LYS A 126 -14.22 -3.70 -23.86
C LYS A 126 -14.59 -2.72 -22.74
N GLU A 127 -15.22 -3.19 -21.68
CA GLU A 127 -15.72 -2.31 -20.61
C GLU A 127 -14.73 -2.23 -19.46
N LYS A 128 -14.36 -1.01 -19.06
CA LYS A 128 -13.41 -0.80 -17.96
C LYS A 128 -13.90 -1.35 -16.62
N SER A 129 -15.19 -1.27 -16.35
CA SER A 129 -15.81 -1.89 -15.17
C SER A 129 -15.51 -3.39 -15.08
N ASN A 130 -15.48 -4.10 -16.21
CA ASN A 130 -15.18 -5.52 -16.26
C ASN A 130 -13.71 -5.81 -15.94
N PHE A 131 -12.79 -4.98 -16.43
CA PHE A 131 -11.38 -5.10 -16.10
C PHE A 131 -11.11 -4.84 -14.61
N ARG A 132 -11.80 -3.86 -14.02
CA ARG A 132 -11.71 -3.57 -12.58
C ARG A 132 -12.22 -4.74 -11.73
N ARG A 133 -13.36 -5.33 -12.11
CA ARG A 133 -13.88 -6.55 -11.46
C ARG A 133 -12.91 -7.72 -11.62
N ALA A 134 -12.37 -7.93 -12.82
CA ALA A 134 -11.40 -8.98 -13.08
C ALA A 134 -10.14 -8.81 -12.22
N TYR A 135 -9.67 -7.57 -12.04
CA TYR A 135 -8.53 -7.28 -11.17
C TYR A 135 -8.80 -7.70 -9.72
N ASP A 136 -9.95 -7.34 -9.16
CA ASP A 136 -10.28 -7.69 -7.77
C ASP A 136 -10.47 -9.22 -7.60
N ASP A 137 -11.12 -9.89 -8.57
CA ASP A 137 -11.26 -11.35 -8.60
C ASP A 137 -9.89 -12.06 -8.68
N LEU A 138 -8.94 -11.52 -9.47
CA LEU A 138 -7.59 -12.05 -9.60
C LEU A 138 -6.76 -11.86 -8.33
N LEU A 139 -6.93 -10.74 -7.62
CA LEU A 139 -6.30 -10.53 -6.32
C LEU A 139 -6.84 -11.53 -5.28
N TYR A 140 -8.15 -11.75 -5.27
CA TYR A 140 -8.75 -12.75 -4.40
C TYR A 140 -8.27 -14.16 -4.74
N LEU A 141 -8.15 -14.48 -6.04
CA LEU A 141 -7.59 -15.75 -6.51
C LEU A 141 -6.15 -15.96 -6.02
N GLU A 142 -5.29 -14.95 -6.11
CA GLU A 142 -3.91 -15.02 -5.61
C GLU A 142 -3.88 -15.19 -4.08
N GLN A 143 -4.84 -14.63 -3.34
CA GLN A 143 -4.95 -14.82 -1.88
C GLN A 143 -5.30 -16.27 -1.51
N ILE A 144 -6.27 -16.88 -2.19
CA ILE A 144 -6.73 -18.24 -1.87
C ILE A 144 -5.83 -19.32 -2.47
N ASN A 145 -5.17 -19.05 -3.59
CA ASN A 145 -4.33 -20.00 -4.32
C ASN A 145 -3.15 -19.27 -5.00
N PRO A 146 -2.13 -18.87 -4.21
CA PRO A 146 -0.98 -18.13 -4.73
C PRO A 146 -0.25 -18.88 -5.85
N GLY A 147 0.17 -18.16 -6.89
CA GLY A 147 0.90 -18.76 -8.01
C GLY A 147 0.02 -19.59 -8.96
N TYR A 148 -1.30 -19.38 -8.93
CA TYR A 148 -2.21 -20.05 -9.86
C TYR A 148 -1.98 -19.55 -11.30
N LYS A 149 -1.33 -20.36 -12.12
CA LYS A 149 -1.11 -20.11 -13.55
C LYS A 149 -0.48 -18.73 -13.80
N ASP A 150 -1.07 -17.93 -14.69
CA ASP A 150 -0.62 -16.61 -15.12
C ASP A 150 -1.42 -15.46 -14.47
N VAL A 151 -2.02 -15.69 -13.29
CA VAL A 151 -2.82 -14.68 -12.55
C VAL A 151 -2.09 -13.35 -12.42
N GLN A 152 -0.82 -13.35 -12.02
CA GLN A 152 -0.04 -12.10 -11.87
C GLN A 152 0.08 -11.29 -13.17
N LYS A 153 0.18 -11.96 -14.31
CA LYS A 153 0.20 -11.31 -15.63
C LYS A 153 -1.17 -10.71 -15.94
N LEU A 154 -2.23 -11.50 -15.75
CA LEU A 154 -3.61 -11.04 -15.97
C LEU A 154 -3.98 -9.89 -15.04
N THR A 155 -3.47 -9.84 -13.80
CA THR A 155 -3.70 -8.74 -12.85
C THR A 155 -3.10 -7.44 -13.37
N LYS A 156 -1.88 -7.47 -13.91
CA LYS A 156 -1.25 -6.29 -14.53
C LYS A 156 -2.01 -5.84 -15.77
N GLU A 157 -2.48 -6.78 -16.59
CA GLU A 157 -3.30 -6.48 -17.76
C GLU A 157 -4.65 -5.85 -17.38
N ALA A 158 -5.32 -6.42 -16.38
CA ALA A 158 -6.58 -5.91 -15.83
C ALA A 158 -6.43 -4.49 -15.28
N LEU A 159 -5.33 -4.25 -14.55
CA LEU A 159 -5.00 -2.92 -14.04
C LEU A 159 -4.84 -1.93 -15.19
N PHE A 160 -3.97 -2.24 -16.15
CA PHE A 160 -3.70 -1.35 -17.29
C PHE A 160 -4.97 -1.03 -18.09
N LYS A 161 -5.76 -2.05 -18.44
CA LYS A 161 -7.00 -1.85 -19.20
C LYS A 161 -8.09 -1.13 -18.39
N GLY A 162 -8.12 -1.33 -17.08
CA GLY A 162 -9.09 -0.72 -16.17
C GLY A 162 -8.78 0.73 -15.80
N THR A 163 -7.55 1.18 -15.99
CA THR A 163 -7.09 2.55 -15.72
C THR A 163 -7.61 3.53 -16.76
N ASP A 164 -8.11 4.68 -16.28
CA ASP A 164 -8.41 5.86 -17.07
C ASP A 164 -7.14 6.67 -17.27
N PHE A 165 -6.73 6.81 -18.53
CA PHE A 165 -5.55 7.59 -18.89
C PHE A 165 -5.97 9.00 -19.28
N VAL A 166 -5.44 9.97 -18.53
CA VAL A 166 -5.75 11.38 -18.70
C VAL A 166 -4.53 12.09 -19.28
N SER A 167 -4.67 12.64 -20.48
CA SER A 167 -3.64 13.47 -21.09
C SER A 167 -3.77 14.87 -20.52
N VAL A 168 -2.70 15.41 -19.93
CA VAL A 168 -2.71 16.77 -19.42
C VAL A 168 -1.77 17.63 -20.25
N SER A 169 -2.26 18.76 -20.73
CA SER A 169 -1.46 19.73 -21.47
C SER A 169 -1.52 21.10 -20.79
N LEU A 170 -0.38 21.78 -20.78
CA LEU A 170 -0.27 23.14 -20.29
C LEU A 170 -0.41 24.12 -21.45
N ARG A 171 -1.18 25.19 -21.24
CA ARG A 171 -1.26 26.33 -22.15
C ARG A 171 -0.93 27.58 -21.36
N ASN A 172 0.16 28.23 -21.77
CA ASN A 172 0.51 29.53 -21.24
C ASN A 172 -0.30 30.62 -21.96
N GLU A 173 -1.33 31.16 -21.30
CA GLU A 173 -2.09 32.33 -21.74
C GLU A 173 -1.63 33.60 -21.03
N THR A 174 -0.48 33.56 -20.34
CA THR A 174 0.14 34.74 -19.77
C THR A 174 0.95 35.50 -20.83
N ASN A 175 1.13 36.80 -20.64
CA ASN A 175 2.08 37.60 -21.42
C ASN A 175 3.53 37.45 -20.90
N MET A 176 3.85 36.34 -20.24
CA MET A 176 5.15 36.09 -19.60
C MET A 176 5.78 34.80 -20.13
N VAL A 177 7.11 34.78 -20.25
CA VAL A 177 7.86 33.57 -20.57
C VAL A 177 8.01 32.74 -19.29
N ILE A 178 7.52 31.50 -19.32
CA ILE A 178 7.67 30.54 -18.21
C ILE A 178 9.02 29.83 -18.36
N PRO A 179 9.88 29.78 -17.33
CA PRO A 179 11.09 28.97 -17.35
C PRO A 179 10.76 27.48 -17.50
N ALA A 180 11.53 26.75 -18.32
CA ALA A 180 11.29 25.33 -18.60
C ALA A 180 11.25 24.44 -17.34
N GLN A 181 12.04 24.78 -16.31
CA GLN A 181 12.02 24.05 -15.04
C GLN A 181 10.67 24.20 -14.34
N LEU A 182 10.16 25.44 -14.23
CA LEU A 182 8.86 25.70 -13.62
C LEU A 182 7.73 25.02 -14.40
N GLU A 183 7.80 25.03 -15.73
CA GLU A 183 6.83 24.31 -16.58
C GLU A 183 6.84 22.80 -16.32
N ALA A 184 8.02 22.19 -16.19
CA ALA A 184 8.15 20.77 -15.88
C ALA A 184 7.60 20.44 -14.49
N ASP A 185 7.91 21.27 -13.49
CA ASP A 185 7.42 21.10 -12.12
C ASP A 185 5.89 21.20 -12.07
N LEU A 186 5.30 22.15 -12.80
CA LEU A 186 3.83 22.30 -12.89
C LEU A 186 3.14 21.12 -13.60
N LEU A 187 3.85 20.37 -14.42
CA LEU A 187 3.36 19.21 -15.17
C LEU A 187 3.67 17.87 -14.50
N ASP A 188 4.34 17.86 -13.34
CA ASP A 188 4.68 16.63 -12.62
C ASP A 188 3.56 16.13 -11.70
N PHE A 189 2.48 15.63 -12.31
CA PHE A 189 1.31 15.09 -11.58
C PHE A 189 1.64 13.88 -10.70
N SER A 190 2.73 13.17 -11.01
CA SER A 190 3.13 11.96 -10.29
C SER A 190 3.60 12.27 -8.86
N THR A 191 4.25 13.41 -8.66
CA THR A 191 4.73 13.87 -7.34
C THR A 191 3.67 14.59 -6.53
N TYR A 192 2.61 15.10 -7.17
CA TYR A 192 1.45 15.68 -6.48
C TYR A 192 0.45 14.65 -5.94
N GLY A 193 0.71 13.34 -6.11
CA GLY A 193 -0.16 12.29 -5.57
C GLY A 193 -1.56 12.25 -6.18
N LEU A 194 -1.72 12.81 -7.39
CA LEU A 194 -3.00 12.90 -8.07
C LEU A 194 -3.41 11.58 -8.73
N ASN A 195 -2.45 10.68 -8.98
CA ASN A 195 -2.75 9.35 -9.50
C ASN A 195 -3.56 8.55 -8.47
N GLU A 196 -4.67 7.98 -8.94
CA GLU A 196 -5.51 7.07 -8.16
C GLU A 196 -5.34 5.63 -8.68
N LYS A 197 -5.89 4.64 -7.96
CA LYS A 197 -5.83 3.21 -8.38
C LYS A 197 -6.23 3.01 -9.85
N TRP A 198 -7.22 3.78 -10.31
CA TRP A 198 -7.82 3.65 -11.64
C TRP A 198 -7.64 4.89 -12.52
N VAL A 199 -6.80 5.86 -12.15
CA VAL A 199 -6.60 7.08 -12.94
C VAL A 199 -5.11 7.41 -12.99
N ALA A 200 -4.58 7.56 -14.20
CA ALA A 200 -3.19 7.92 -14.44
C ALA A 200 -3.11 9.18 -15.30
N TYR A 201 -2.38 10.19 -14.82
CA TYR A 201 -2.17 11.44 -15.52
C TYR A 201 -0.81 11.44 -16.23
N HIS A 202 -0.80 11.82 -17.51
CA HIS A 202 0.44 11.97 -18.28
C HIS A 202 0.51 13.35 -18.93
N SER A 203 1.60 14.07 -18.68
CA SER A 203 1.92 15.34 -19.33
C SER A 203 2.32 15.19 -20.81
N ASN A 204 2.91 14.03 -21.15
CA ASN A 204 3.27 13.68 -22.52
C ASN A 204 2.53 12.43 -22.95
N LYS A 205 2.00 12.44 -24.19
CA LYS A 205 1.34 11.26 -24.77
C LYS A 205 2.35 10.13 -24.96
N GLN A 206 2.10 8.99 -24.34
CA GLN A 206 2.93 7.80 -24.45
C GLN A 206 2.42 6.89 -25.57
N LYS A 207 3.35 6.25 -26.29
CA LYS A 207 3.01 5.32 -27.37
C LYS A 207 2.38 4.05 -26.78
N GLY A 208 1.28 3.60 -27.37
CA GLY A 208 0.55 2.40 -26.94
C GLY A 208 -0.45 2.63 -25.81
N ILE A 209 -0.72 3.90 -25.46
CA ILE A 209 -1.78 4.29 -24.53
C ILE A 209 -2.85 5.06 -25.28
N ASP A 210 -4.08 4.58 -25.18
CA ASP A 210 -5.27 5.30 -25.60
C ASP A 210 -5.77 6.15 -24.43
N TYR A 211 -5.86 7.45 -24.65
CA TYR A 211 -6.26 8.40 -23.61
C TYR A 211 -7.78 8.61 -23.65
N ASP A 212 -8.43 8.45 -22.50
CA ASP A 212 -9.88 8.58 -22.35
C ASP A 212 -10.31 10.03 -22.16
N TYR A 213 -9.46 10.82 -21.49
CA TYR A 213 -9.74 12.20 -21.13
C TYR A 213 -8.57 13.11 -21.45
N GLY A 214 -8.88 14.38 -21.65
CA GLY A 214 -7.92 15.46 -21.83
C GLY A 214 -8.19 16.58 -20.84
N ILE A 215 -7.15 17.03 -20.13
CA ILE A 215 -7.19 18.23 -19.29
C ILE A 215 -6.27 19.27 -19.92
N VAL A 216 -6.77 20.49 -20.08
CA VAL A 216 -5.99 21.64 -20.51
C VAL A 216 -5.90 22.63 -19.34
N LEU A 217 -4.69 22.86 -18.85
CA LEU A 217 -4.41 23.83 -17.79
C LEU A 217 -3.99 25.15 -18.42
N ASN A 218 -4.86 26.16 -18.33
CA ASN A 218 -4.61 27.49 -18.88
C ASN A 218 -4.06 28.41 -17.78
N PHE A 219 -2.82 28.85 -17.93
CA PHE A 219 -2.21 29.84 -17.03
C PHE A 219 -2.56 31.24 -17.49
N ARG A 220 -3.32 31.98 -16.67
CA ARG A 220 -3.74 33.36 -16.97
C ARG A 220 -2.88 34.41 -16.28
N GLN A 221 -2.32 34.08 -15.12
CA GLN A 221 -1.46 34.97 -14.36
C GLN A 221 -0.45 34.14 -13.55
N ILE A 222 0.82 34.56 -13.54
CA ILE A 222 1.89 33.98 -12.72
C ILE A 222 2.54 35.13 -11.95
N ASN A 223 2.48 35.06 -10.62
CA ASN A 223 3.08 36.07 -9.75
C ASN A 223 4.42 35.50 -9.25
N ILE A 224 5.53 36.11 -9.66
CA ILE A 224 6.89 35.70 -9.26
C ILE A 224 7.41 36.73 -8.25
N SER A 225 7.75 36.25 -7.05
CA SER A 225 8.42 37.06 -6.03
C SER A 225 9.90 36.67 -5.97
N PRO A 226 10.84 37.63 -5.82
CA PRO A 226 12.24 37.31 -5.65
C PRO A 226 12.47 36.47 -4.40
N GLU A 227 13.33 35.45 -4.52
CA GLU A 227 13.89 34.75 -3.37
C GLU A 227 14.84 35.69 -2.62
N GLN A 228 14.91 35.61 -1.29
CA GLN A 228 15.71 36.54 -0.47
C GLN A 228 17.19 36.51 -0.89
N VAL A 229 17.67 37.58 -1.52
CA VAL A 229 19.09 37.77 -1.81
C VAL A 229 19.79 38.15 -0.50
N LYS A 230 20.55 37.21 0.08
CA LYS A 230 21.50 37.51 1.16
C LYS A 230 22.83 37.91 0.54
N GLU A 231 23.00 39.19 0.23
CA GLU A 231 24.32 39.73 -0.10
C GLU A 231 25.20 39.75 1.15
N LYS A 232 26.38 39.14 1.05
CA LYS A 232 27.49 39.33 2.00
C LYS A 232 28.59 40.09 1.28
N GLU A 233 28.76 41.35 1.65
CA GLU A 233 29.87 42.17 1.17
C GLU A 233 31.15 41.79 1.94
N PHE A 234 32.25 41.60 1.22
CA PHE A 234 33.57 41.36 1.80
C PHE A 234 34.53 42.40 1.23
N GLU A 235 34.99 43.34 2.06
CA GLU A 235 36.08 44.23 1.70
C GLU A 235 37.40 43.47 1.75
N LYS A 236 38.17 43.53 0.66
CA LYS A 236 39.54 43.00 0.58
C LYS A 236 40.48 44.13 0.20
N GLU A 237 41.27 44.58 1.16
CA GLU A 237 42.41 45.47 0.89
C GLU A 237 43.67 44.63 0.62
N LYS A 238 44.46 45.03 -0.37
CA LYS A 238 45.72 44.36 -0.74
C LYS A 238 46.84 45.39 -0.75
N LEU A 239 47.80 45.24 0.15
CA LEU A 239 49.05 46.02 0.11
C LEU A 239 49.83 45.71 -1.17
N VAL A 240 50.02 46.71 -2.04
CA VAL A 240 50.79 46.63 -3.28
C VAL A 240 52.10 47.39 -3.13
N LYS A 241 53.19 46.78 -3.62
CA LYS A 241 54.50 47.44 -3.76
C LYS A 241 54.44 48.46 -4.89
N VAL A 242 54.48 49.74 -4.57
CA VAL A 242 54.40 50.85 -5.54
C VAL A 242 55.78 51.28 -6.04
N GLY A 243 56.84 50.99 -5.28
CA GLY A 243 58.21 51.31 -5.68
C GLY A 243 59.23 51.01 -4.60
N LEU A 244 60.38 51.65 -4.69
CA LEU A 244 61.43 51.62 -3.69
C LEU A 244 61.60 53.01 -3.08
N LYS A 245 61.66 53.10 -1.75
CA LYS A 245 61.97 54.34 -1.02
C LYS A 245 63.29 54.21 -0.28
N LYS A 246 63.96 55.33 -0.05
CA LYS A 246 65.18 55.37 0.77
C LYS A 246 64.84 54.95 2.19
N LEU A 247 65.62 54.05 2.76
CA LEU A 247 65.55 53.71 4.18
C LEU A 247 66.08 54.90 4.97
N LEU A 248 65.25 55.48 5.83
CA LEU A 248 65.62 56.60 6.70
C LEU A 248 65.97 56.08 8.10
N ASP A 249 66.98 56.65 8.73
CA ASP A 249 67.29 56.42 10.14
C ASP A 249 66.29 57.14 11.06
N SER A 250 66.40 56.91 12.37
CA SER A 250 65.52 57.52 13.38
C SER A 250 65.61 59.06 13.47
N ARG A 251 66.55 59.68 12.75
CA ARG A 251 66.76 61.14 12.67
C ARG A 251 66.37 61.70 11.29
N GLY A 252 65.81 60.88 10.40
CA GLY A 252 65.29 61.29 9.10
C GLY A 252 66.34 61.36 7.98
N HIS A 253 67.56 60.85 8.18
CA HIS A 253 68.60 60.83 7.16
C HIS A 253 68.63 59.50 6.41
N ALA A 254 68.94 59.53 5.12
CA ALA A 254 69.06 58.32 4.31
C ALA A 254 70.23 57.45 4.80
N VAL A 255 69.92 56.21 5.15
CA VAL A 255 70.91 55.20 5.55
C VAL A 255 71.76 54.84 4.34
N LYS A 256 73.07 55.01 4.46
CA LYS A 256 74.04 54.67 3.41
C LYS A 256 74.73 53.34 3.71
N ASP A 257 75.00 52.57 2.66
CA ASP A 257 75.79 51.34 2.75
C ASP A 257 77.28 51.65 2.98
N SER A 258 78.07 50.59 3.16
CA SER A 258 79.52 50.67 3.37
C SER A 258 80.32 51.25 2.20
N LEU A 259 79.67 51.48 1.04
CA LEU A 259 80.24 52.11 -0.16
C LEU A 259 79.71 53.55 -0.36
N GLY A 260 78.88 54.06 0.57
CA GLY A 260 78.37 55.43 0.57
C GLY A 260 77.11 55.66 -0.27
N LYS A 261 76.42 54.61 -0.73
CA LYS A 261 75.15 54.72 -1.49
C LYS A 261 73.92 54.49 -0.61
N ASP A 262 72.83 55.18 -0.91
CA ASP A 262 71.58 55.10 -0.13
C ASP A 262 70.92 53.71 -0.26
N VAL A 263 70.54 53.11 0.87
CA VAL A 263 69.81 51.84 0.94
C VAL A 263 68.34 52.05 0.60
N MET A 264 67.80 51.23 -0.30
CA MET A 264 66.41 51.32 -0.76
C MET A 264 65.58 50.14 -0.24
N VAL A 265 64.36 50.40 0.23
CA VAL A 265 63.38 49.42 0.73
C VAL A 265 62.05 49.54 0.01
N ASP A 266 61.28 48.45 -0.01
CA ASP A 266 59.99 48.39 -0.71
C ASP A 266 58.96 49.37 -0.10
N ASP A 267 58.36 50.22 -0.94
CA ASP A 267 57.25 51.09 -0.55
C ASP A 267 55.92 50.37 -0.78
N MET A 268 55.44 49.71 0.27
CA MET A 268 54.14 49.06 0.29
C MET A 268 53.05 50.06 0.65
N ARG A 269 51.98 50.14 -0.14
CA ARG A 269 50.79 50.96 0.15
C ARG A 269 49.52 50.12 -0.02
N THR A 270 48.49 50.45 0.75
CA THR A 270 47.19 49.76 0.72
C THR A 270 46.39 50.17 -0.50
#